data_AF-A0A2V7IAW5-F1
#
_entry.id   AF-A0A2V7IAW5-F1
#
_cell.length_a   1.000
_cell.length_b   1.000
_cell.length_c   1.000
_cell.angle_alpha   90.00
_cell.angle_beta   90.00
_cell.angle_gamma   90.00
#
_symmetry.space_group_name_H-M   'P 1'
#
loop_
_entity.id
_entity.type
_entity.pdbx_description
1 polymer ?
#
loop_
_entity_poly.entity_id
_entity_poly.type
_entity_poly.pdbx_seq_one_letter_code
_entity_poly.pdbx_strand_id
1 'polypeptide(L)'
;MNSQQRQVVLLGLLAAACRAAAPRAELPLPPPAPAPGDTTCSIAAGRAAGRDTVRLAVTDPVDPGHAPLPRNDAERLVFGQLYESLIRVDCQGRPLPGLAAAWEQAPGDRWAFTLRDNARFWDGAPVSARDVLASWRSHDATLAASLTVTGDRTFTVAASDAPFQRLADQALAVTKPAPGGGWPIGTGRYWMTSGDPASPDALVAQPMARS
;
A
#
# COMPACT_ATOMS: atom_id res chain seq x y z
N MET A 1 -27.72 7.08 69.81
CA MET A 1 -28.75 7.12 68.74
C MET A 1 -28.05 6.85 67.42
N ASN A 2 -27.87 5.58 67.07
CA ASN A 2 -28.75 4.79 66.18
C ASN A 2 -28.90 5.41 64.79
N SER A 3 -28.19 4.86 63.81
CA SER A 3 -28.86 4.12 62.72
C SER A 3 -27.81 3.38 61.88
N GLN A 4 -27.81 2.06 62.02
CA GLN A 4 -27.17 1.15 61.09
C GLN A 4 -28.08 0.98 59.87
N GLN A 5 -27.55 1.17 58.66
CA GLN A 5 -28.13 0.57 57.46
C GLN A 5 -27.21 -0.54 56.96
N ARG A 6 -27.69 -1.78 57.18
CA ARG A 6 -27.18 -3.01 56.57
C ARG A 6 -27.57 -2.99 55.09
N GLN A 7 -26.61 -2.89 54.18
CA GLN A 7 -26.81 -3.24 52.77
C GLN A 7 -26.20 -4.62 52.52
N VAL A 8 -27.06 -5.56 52.15
CA VAL A 8 -26.72 -6.94 51.79
C VAL A 8 -26.58 -7.03 50.27
N VAL A 9 -25.34 -7.29 49.84
CA VAL A 9 -24.86 -8.18 48.76
C VAL A 9 -25.65 -8.25 47.43
N LEU A 10 -24.94 -8.00 46.31
CA LEU A 10 -24.86 -8.94 45.17
C LEU A 10 -23.69 -8.55 44.24
N LEU A 11 -22.51 -9.12 44.51
CA LEU A 11 -21.39 -9.15 43.57
C LEU A 11 -21.74 -10.14 42.45
N GLY A 12 -22.16 -9.62 41.29
CA GLY A 12 -22.26 -10.40 40.06
C GLY A 12 -20.87 -10.62 39.46
N LEU A 13 -20.34 -11.83 39.57
CA LEU A 13 -19.16 -12.29 38.81
C LEU A 13 -19.54 -12.39 37.32
N LEU A 14 -19.20 -11.37 36.54
CA LEU A 14 -19.18 -11.45 35.07
C LEU A 14 -17.98 -12.31 34.66
N ALA A 15 -18.19 -13.61 34.48
CA ALA A 15 -17.25 -14.45 33.75
C ALA A 15 -17.28 -14.06 32.27
N ALA A 16 -16.39 -13.13 31.88
CA ALA A 16 -16.11 -12.86 30.48
C ALA A 16 -15.45 -14.12 29.88
N ALA A 17 -16.26 -14.98 29.27
CA ALA A 17 -15.76 -16.05 28.44
C ALA A 17 -15.05 -15.41 27.24
N CYS A 18 -13.71 -15.33 27.31
CA CYS A 18 -12.89 -15.12 26.13
C CYS A 18 -13.20 -16.24 25.15
N ARG A 19 -14.10 -16.00 24.20
CA ARG A 19 -14.11 -16.77 22.96
C ARG A 19 -12.77 -16.50 22.30
N ALA A 20 -11.84 -17.42 22.45
CA ALA A 20 -10.68 -17.49 21.59
C ALA A 20 -11.21 -17.45 20.16
N ALA A 21 -10.92 -16.36 19.44
CA ALA A 21 -11.18 -16.29 18.03
C ALA A 21 -10.53 -17.53 17.39
N ALA A 22 -11.29 -18.32 16.65
CA ALA A 22 -10.72 -19.43 15.89
C ALA A 22 -9.54 -18.88 15.07
N PRO A 23 -8.40 -19.60 14.98
CA PRO A 23 -7.30 -19.17 14.14
C PRO A 23 -7.88 -18.93 12.74
N ARG A 24 -7.67 -17.72 12.19
CA ARG A 24 -8.01 -17.44 10.81
C ARG A 24 -7.31 -18.52 9.99
N ALA A 25 -8.08 -19.35 9.29
CA ALA A 25 -7.53 -20.28 8.32
C ALA A 25 -6.72 -19.43 7.34
N GLU A 26 -5.41 -19.60 7.37
CA GLU A 26 -4.48 -18.94 6.48
C GLU A 26 -4.80 -19.48 5.09
N LEU A 27 -5.45 -18.66 4.27
CA LEU A 27 -5.77 -19.04 2.90
C LEU A 27 -4.43 -19.31 2.19
N PRO A 28 -4.25 -20.48 1.54
CA PRO A 28 -3.07 -20.73 0.73
C PRO A 28 -2.86 -19.56 -0.23
N LEU A 29 -1.63 -19.02 -0.28
CA LEU A 29 -1.34 -17.91 -1.19
C LEU A 29 -1.83 -18.28 -2.60
N PRO A 30 -2.68 -17.46 -3.22
CA PRO A 30 -3.04 -17.71 -4.60
C PRO A 30 -1.74 -17.60 -5.44
N PRO A 31 -1.51 -18.55 -6.36
CA PRO A 31 -0.43 -18.39 -7.33
C PRO A 31 -0.61 -17.06 -8.07
N PRO A 32 0.47 -16.47 -8.62
CA PRO A 32 0.38 -15.22 -9.37
C PRO A 32 -0.47 -15.48 -10.61
N ALA A 33 -1.77 -15.23 -10.49
CA ALA A 33 -2.71 -15.33 -11.58
C ALA A 33 -2.75 -13.98 -12.29
N PRO A 34 -2.93 -13.97 -13.63
CA PRO A 34 -3.40 -12.76 -14.29
C PRO A 34 -4.63 -12.26 -13.54
N ALA A 35 -4.72 -10.94 -13.35
CA ALA A 35 -5.92 -10.32 -12.82
C ALA A 35 -7.15 -10.95 -13.51
N PRO A 36 -8.08 -11.58 -12.78
CA PRO A 36 -9.29 -12.10 -13.41
C PRO A 36 -9.99 -10.96 -14.18
N GLY A 37 -10.69 -11.30 -15.25
CA GLY A 37 -11.41 -10.32 -16.08
C GLY A 37 -12.36 -9.43 -15.27
N ASP A 38 -12.82 -9.94 -14.12
CA ASP A 38 -13.70 -9.27 -13.16
C ASP A 38 -12.93 -8.63 -12.00
N THR A 39 -11.91 -7.85 -12.32
CA THR A 39 -11.18 -6.99 -11.36
C THR A 39 -11.76 -5.57 -11.27
N THR A 40 -12.78 -5.28 -12.07
CA THR A 40 -13.46 -3.99 -12.08
C THR A 40 -14.34 -3.80 -10.85
N CYS A 41 -13.99 -2.80 -10.05
CA CYS A 41 -14.93 -2.23 -9.08
C CYS A 41 -15.88 -1.30 -9.84
N SER A 42 -17.16 -1.69 -9.96
CA SER A 42 -18.17 -0.82 -10.56
C SER A 42 -18.60 0.24 -9.55
N ILE A 43 -18.03 1.44 -9.64
CA ILE A 43 -18.35 2.56 -8.74
C ILE A 43 -19.50 3.43 -9.30
N ALA A 44 -19.78 3.32 -10.60
CA ALA A 44 -20.91 3.97 -11.26
C ALA A 44 -21.29 3.22 -12.55
N ALA A 45 -22.58 3.21 -12.88
CA ALA A 45 -23.10 2.71 -14.16
C ALA A 45 -23.46 3.89 -15.07
N GLY A 46 -23.02 3.88 -16.34
CA GLY A 46 -23.37 4.91 -17.33
C GLY A 46 -22.39 5.03 -18.49
N ARG A 47 -22.72 5.88 -19.47
CA ARG A 47 -21.81 6.24 -20.56
C ARG A 47 -20.75 7.22 -20.03
N ALA A 48 -19.48 6.83 -20.07
CA ALA A 48 -18.38 7.75 -19.88
C ALA A 48 -18.22 8.62 -21.15
N ALA A 49 -18.23 9.94 -20.99
CA ALA A 49 -17.71 10.83 -22.01
C ALA A 49 -16.19 10.91 -21.83
N GLY A 50 -15.42 10.62 -22.89
CA GLY A 50 -13.96 10.67 -22.84
C GLY A 50 -13.49 12.08 -22.47
N ARG A 51 -12.93 12.23 -21.27
CA ARG A 51 -12.20 13.42 -20.83
C ARG A 51 -10.80 12.93 -20.45
N ASP A 52 -9.76 13.56 -20.97
CA ASP A 52 -8.37 13.19 -20.70
C ASP A 52 -7.88 13.65 -19.32
N THR A 53 -8.70 14.43 -18.61
CA THR A 53 -8.38 15.02 -17.31
C THR A 53 -9.52 14.80 -16.34
N VAL A 54 -9.16 14.35 -15.13
CA VAL A 54 -10.06 14.27 -13.97
C VAL A 54 -9.62 15.34 -12.97
N ARG A 55 -10.58 16.14 -12.49
CA ARG A 55 -10.37 17.08 -11.38
C ARG A 55 -11.11 16.54 -10.16
N LEU A 56 -10.37 16.35 -9.07
CA LEU A 56 -10.91 15.86 -7.82
C LEU A 56 -10.74 16.94 -6.75
N ALA A 57 -11.83 17.23 -6.03
CA ALA A 57 -11.74 18.00 -4.80
C ALA A 57 -11.45 17.04 -3.64
N VAL A 58 -10.47 17.40 -2.82
CA VAL A 58 -10.10 16.65 -1.60
C VAL A 58 -10.44 17.48 -0.37
N THR A 59 -10.69 16.80 0.75
CA THR A 59 -11.16 17.42 2.00
C THR A 59 -10.04 18.06 2.82
N ASP A 60 -8.80 17.62 2.62
CA ASP A 60 -7.64 17.98 3.43
C ASP A 60 -6.45 18.43 2.56
N PRO A 61 -5.54 19.26 3.11
CA PRO A 61 -4.30 19.61 2.42
C PRO A 61 -3.44 18.38 2.13
N VAL A 62 -2.68 18.46 1.04
CA VAL A 62 -1.74 17.42 0.60
C VAL A 62 -0.33 18.00 0.67
N ASP A 63 0.50 17.50 1.60
CA ASP A 63 1.88 17.95 1.76
C ASP A 63 2.86 16.97 1.08
N PRO A 64 3.64 17.41 0.07
CA PRO A 64 4.69 16.59 -0.54
C PRO A 64 5.71 16.03 0.46
N GLY A 65 5.97 16.73 1.57
CA GLY A 65 6.90 16.31 2.61
C GLY A 65 6.46 15.08 3.40
N HIS A 66 5.18 14.71 3.33
CA HIS A 66 4.69 13.46 3.92
C HIS A 66 4.85 12.26 2.98
N ALA A 67 5.05 12.46 1.69
CA ALA A 67 5.13 11.37 0.73
C ALA A 67 6.33 10.43 1.03
N PRO A 68 6.16 9.10 0.89
CA PRO A 68 4.95 8.40 0.44
C PRO A 68 3.97 8.00 1.57
N LEU A 69 4.19 8.47 2.80
CA LEU A 69 3.47 8.07 4.02
C LEU A 69 2.32 9.04 4.36
N PRO A 70 1.07 8.71 4.01
CA PRO A 70 -0.04 9.63 4.18
C PRO A 70 -0.37 9.86 5.67
N ARG A 71 -0.67 11.11 6.01
CA ARG A 71 -1.13 11.57 7.34
C ARG A 71 -2.65 11.81 7.38
N ASN A 72 -3.28 11.92 6.22
CA ASN A 72 -4.73 12.10 6.07
C ASN A 72 -5.28 11.34 4.84
N ASP A 73 -6.59 11.35 4.65
CA ASP A 73 -7.26 10.61 3.58
C ASP A 73 -7.01 11.24 2.19
N ALA A 74 -6.86 12.55 2.10
CA ALA A 74 -6.52 13.23 0.85
C ALA A 74 -5.14 12.79 0.33
N GLU A 75 -4.14 12.75 1.22
CA GLU A 75 -2.80 12.26 0.92
C GLU A 75 -2.82 10.78 0.56
N ARG A 76 -3.58 9.95 1.27
CA ARG A 76 -3.74 8.52 0.92
C ARG A 76 -4.31 8.36 -0.49
N LEU A 77 -5.28 9.19 -0.86
CA LEU A 77 -5.85 9.17 -2.20
C LEU A 77 -4.81 9.59 -3.25
N VAL A 78 -4.14 10.72 -3.04
CA VAL A 78 -3.19 11.28 -4.02
C VAL A 78 -1.96 10.39 -4.15
N PHE A 79 -1.32 10.05 -3.04
CA PHE A 79 -0.09 9.25 -3.05
C PHE A 79 -0.34 7.84 -3.61
N GLY A 80 -1.54 7.27 -3.43
CA GLY A 80 -1.94 5.99 -4.04
C GLY A 80 -2.02 6.03 -5.58
N GLN A 81 -2.08 7.21 -6.19
CA GLN A 81 -1.96 7.37 -7.66
C GLN A 81 -0.50 7.53 -8.12
N LEU A 82 0.36 8.02 -7.23
CA LEU A 82 1.76 8.37 -7.52
C LEU A 82 2.72 7.20 -7.25
N TYR A 83 2.49 6.44 -6.19
CA TYR A 83 3.44 5.44 -5.73
C TYR A 83 2.89 4.02 -5.83
N GLU A 84 3.76 3.07 -6.17
CA GLU A 84 3.40 1.67 -6.39
C GLU A 84 4.03 0.79 -5.30
N SER A 85 3.22 -0.09 -4.69
CA SER A 85 3.64 -1.18 -3.81
C SER A 85 3.97 -2.45 -4.59
N LEU A 86 4.44 -3.50 -3.92
CA LEU A 86 4.77 -4.77 -4.59
C LEU A 86 3.55 -5.41 -5.25
N ILE A 87 2.44 -5.42 -4.54
CA ILE A 87 1.17 -5.97 -5.01
C ILE A 87 0.07 -4.90 -4.90
N ARG A 88 -1.05 -5.17 -5.54
CA ARG A 88 -2.32 -4.47 -5.33
C ARG A 88 -3.35 -5.44 -4.75
N VAL A 89 -4.47 -4.92 -4.29
CA VAL A 89 -5.61 -5.75 -3.85
C VAL A 89 -6.86 -5.30 -4.59
N ASP A 90 -7.64 -6.25 -5.09
CA ASP A 90 -8.94 -5.96 -5.73
C ASP A 90 -10.08 -5.80 -4.72
N CYS A 91 -11.29 -5.51 -5.20
CA CYS A 91 -12.45 -5.29 -4.34
C CYS A 91 -12.92 -6.55 -3.62
N GLN A 92 -12.40 -7.72 -3.97
CA GLN A 92 -12.64 -9.01 -3.32
C GLN A 92 -11.51 -9.39 -2.35
N GLY A 93 -10.50 -8.52 -2.16
CA GLY A 93 -9.37 -8.79 -1.27
C GLY A 93 -8.29 -9.68 -1.90
N ARG A 94 -8.38 -9.96 -3.22
CA ARG A 94 -7.42 -10.81 -3.93
C ARG A 94 -6.17 -10.00 -4.29
N PRO A 95 -4.96 -10.54 -4.07
CA PRO A 95 -3.74 -9.89 -4.49
C PRO A 95 -3.62 -9.88 -6.01
N LEU A 96 -3.15 -8.76 -6.55
CA LEU A 96 -2.88 -8.52 -7.96
C LEU A 96 -1.44 -8.03 -8.14
N PRO A 97 -0.83 -8.21 -9.32
CA PRO A 97 0.48 -7.64 -9.62
C PRO A 97 0.52 -6.12 -9.46
N GLY A 98 1.57 -5.62 -8.81
CA GLY A 98 2.01 -4.23 -8.81
C GLY A 98 3.40 -4.15 -9.42
N LEU A 99 4.40 -3.74 -8.62
CA LEU A 99 5.81 -3.86 -9.00
C LEU A 99 6.28 -5.32 -9.11
N ALA A 100 5.75 -6.21 -8.27
CA ALA A 100 5.99 -7.64 -8.37
C ALA A 100 5.10 -8.24 -9.45
N ALA A 101 5.73 -8.82 -10.47
CA ALA A 101 5.04 -9.57 -11.52
C ALA A 101 4.62 -10.97 -11.03
N ALA A 102 5.39 -11.54 -10.10
CA ALA A 102 5.15 -12.87 -9.56
C ALA A 102 5.59 -12.95 -8.10
N TRP A 103 4.93 -13.86 -7.36
CA TRP A 103 5.31 -14.25 -6.01
C TRP A 103 5.01 -15.74 -5.77
N GLU A 104 5.74 -16.37 -4.85
CA GLU A 104 5.51 -17.76 -4.46
C GLU A 104 5.90 -17.99 -2.99
N GLN A 105 5.35 -19.04 -2.38
CA GLN A 105 5.82 -19.52 -1.07
C GLN A 105 7.21 -20.13 -1.25
N ALA A 106 8.15 -19.71 -0.41
CA ALA A 106 9.51 -20.22 -0.34
C ALA A 106 9.76 -20.92 1.01
N PRO A 107 10.77 -21.79 1.11
CA PRO A 107 11.11 -22.45 2.37
C PRO A 107 11.40 -21.45 3.50
N GLY A 108 11.12 -21.89 4.74
CA GLY A 108 11.41 -21.10 5.94
C GLY A 108 10.41 -19.99 6.24
N ASP A 109 9.15 -20.17 5.82
CA ASP A 109 8.05 -19.22 6.02
C ASP A 109 8.34 -17.85 5.38
N ARG A 110 8.55 -17.88 4.06
CA ARG A 110 8.97 -16.70 3.29
C ARG A 110 8.20 -16.61 1.98
N TRP A 111 8.05 -15.39 1.50
CA TRP A 111 7.52 -15.10 0.18
C TRP A 111 8.67 -14.72 -0.74
N ALA A 112 8.83 -15.43 -1.85
CA ALA A 112 9.74 -15.03 -2.93
C ALA A 112 8.99 -14.13 -3.92
N PHE A 113 9.63 -13.04 -4.35
CA PHE A 113 9.08 -12.07 -5.30
C PHE A 113 9.99 -11.93 -6.52
N THR A 114 9.37 -11.66 -7.67
CA THR A 114 10.03 -11.23 -8.90
C THR A 114 9.42 -9.93 -9.39
N LEU A 115 10.22 -8.88 -9.52
CA LEU A 115 9.82 -7.59 -10.08
C LEU A 115 9.54 -7.69 -11.59
N ARG A 116 8.59 -6.91 -12.11
CA ARG A 116 8.33 -6.81 -13.57
C ARG A 116 9.57 -6.29 -14.33
N ASP A 117 9.77 -6.77 -15.56
CA ASP A 117 10.94 -6.41 -16.38
C ASP A 117 11.03 -4.92 -16.69
N ASN A 118 9.87 -4.26 -16.82
CA ASN A 118 9.76 -2.83 -17.12
C ASN A 118 9.54 -1.97 -15.86
N ALA A 119 9.89 -2.47 -14.67
CA ALA A 119 9.79 -1.68 -13.44
C ALA A 119 10.78 -0.51 -13.52
N ARG A 120 10.25 0.72 -13.55
CA ARG A 120 11.04 1.95 -13.68
C ARG A 120 10.54 3.03 -12.74
N PHE A 121 11.49 3.81 -12.22
CA PHE A 121 11.23 5.09 -11.60
C PHE A 121 10.86 6.14 -12.63
N TRP A 122 10.28 7.25 -12.20
CA TRP A 122 9.90 8.35 -13.11
C TRP A 122 11.08 8.98 -13.86
N ASP A 123 12.30 8.88 -13.34
CA ASP A 123 13.52 9.33 -14.01
C ASP A 123 14.09 8.29 -15.00
N GLY A 124 13.36 7.20 -15.25
CA GLY A 124 13.70 6.15 -16.21
C GLY A 124 14.63 5.06 -15.65
N ALA A 125 15.20 5.25 -14.45
CA ALA A 125 16.05 4.26 -13.83
C ALA A 125 15.28 2.96 -13.57
N PRO A 126 15.86 1.78 -13.83
CA PRO A 126 15.23 0.51 -13.50
C PRO A 126 15.07 0.36 -11.98
N VAL A 127 13.99 -0.31 -11.55
CA VAL A 127 13.77 -0.66 -10.14
C VAL A 127 14.40 -2.03 -9.88
N SER A 128 15.22 -2.12 -8.85
CA SER A 128 15.84 -3.36 -8.38
C SER A 128 15.28 -3.81 -7.03
N ALA A 129 15.57 -5.06 -6.66
CA ALA A 129 15.31 -5.60 -5.32
C ALA A 129 16.01 -4.78 -4.22
N ARG A 130 17.16 -4.16 -4.52
CA ARG A 130 17.86 -3.29 -3.58
C ARG A 130 17.12 -1.98 -3.34
N ASP A 131 16.42 -1.48 -4.36
CA ASP A 131 15.60 -0.28 -4.22
C ASP A 131 14.38 -0.55 -3.34
N VAL A 132 13.72 -1.71 -3.50
CA VAL A 132 12.64 -2.15 -2.60
C VAL A 132 13.12 -2.15 -1.15
N LEU A 133 14.27 -2.78 -0.90
CA LEU A 133 14.87 -2.83 0.42
C LEU A 133 15.21 -1.43 0.97
N ALA A 134 15.76 -0.54 0.13
CA ALA A 134 16.10 0.82 0.52
C ALA A 134 14.84 1.65 0.86
N SER A 135 13.78 1.58 0.05
CA SER A 135 12.51 2.27 0.31
C SER A 135 11.84 1.76 1.58
N TRP A 136 11.87 0.45 1.84
CA TRP A 136 11.27 -0.08 3.06
C TRP A 136 12.08 0.27 4.29
N ARG A 137 13.41 0.34 4.21
CA ARG A 137 14.23 0.77 5.36
C ARG A 137 13.87 2.16 5.87
N SER A 138 13.43 3.07 5.00
CA SER A 138 13.03 4.43 5.42
C SER A 138 11.64 4.48 6.06
N HIS A 139 10.79 3.48 5.87
CA HIS A 139 9.35 3.55 6.23
C HIS A 139 8.87 2.41 7.15
N ASP A 140 9.46 1.20 7.03
CA ASP A 140 9.20 0.02 7.86
C ASP A 140 10.51 -0.81 7.99
N ALA A 141 11.37 -0.40 8.94
CA ALA A 141 12.66 -1.02 9.16
C ALA A 141 12.56 -2.52 9.55
N THR A 142 11.48 -2.92 10.23
CA THR A 142 11.24 -4.32 10.62
C THR A 142 10.97 -5.18 9.40
N LEU A 143 10.06 -4.76 8.51
CA LEU A 143 9.80 -5.49 7.28
C LEU A 143 11.04 -5.51 6.38
N ALA A 144 11.75 -4.38 6.29
CA ALA A 144 12.99 -4.30 5.54
C ALA A 144 14.09 -5.24 6.05
N ALA A 145 14.21 -5.41 7.37
CA ALA A 145 15.14 -6.36 7.97
C ALA A 145 14.80 -7.82 7.64
N SER A 146 13.52 -8.11 7.37
CA SER A 146 13.07 -9.43 6.95
C SER A 146 13.34 -9.73 5.46
N LEU A 147 13.66 -8.72 4.65
CA LEU A 147 13.88 -8.85 3.22
C LEU A 147 15.32 -9.30 2.92
N THR A 148 15.46 -10.34 2.09
CA THR A 148 16.75 -10.83 1.59
C THR A 148 16.78 -10.75 0.07
N VAL A 149 17.70 -9.96 -0.48
CA VAL A 149 17.92 -9.84 -1.92
C VAL A 149 18.56 -11.13 -2.44
N THR A 150 17.95 -11.75 -3.45
CA THR A 150 18.44 -13.00 -4.07
C THR A 150 18.94 -12.78 -5.50
N GLY A 151 18.63 -11.64 -6.10
CA GLY A 151 19.06 -11.22 -7.44
C GLY A 151 18.64 -9.78 -7.72
N ASP A 152 18.89 -9.29 -8.93
CA ASP A 152 18.61 -7.88 -9.26
C ASP A 152 17.12 -7.54 -9.22
N ARG A 153 16.24 -8.49 -9.60
CA ARG A 153 14.77 -8.34 -9.56
C ARG A 153 14.09 -9.31 -8.60
N THR A 154 14.86 -10.12 -7.89
CA THR A 154 14.34 -11.19 -7.04
C THR A 154 14.77 -11.01 -5.60
N PHE A 155 13.84 -11.24 -4.69
CA PHE A 155 14.09 -11.18 -3.26
C PHE A 155 13.09 -12.04 -2.50
N THR A 156 13.39 -12.34 -1.25
CA THR A 156 12.45 -12.98 -0.34
C THR A 156 12.12 -12.05 0.81
N VAL A 157 10.91 -12.14 1.35
CA VAL A 157 10.47 -11.43 2.56
C VAL A 157 9.98 -12.49 3.53
N ALA A 158 10.23 -12.34 4.83
CA ALA A 158 9.62 -13.25 5.79
C ALA A 158 8.10 -13.11 5.69
N ALA A 159 7.39 -14.24 5.72
CA ALA A 159 5.97 -14.19 6.00
C ALA A 159 5.85 -13.62 7.42
N SER A 160 5.34 -12.39 7.51
CA SER A 160 5.07 -11.79 8.81
C SER A 160 3.79 -12.37 9.39
N ASP A 161 3.57 -12.24 10.70
CA ASP A 161 2.25 -12.49 11.32
C ASP A 161 1.11 -11.63 10.72
N ALA A 162 1.45 -10.65 9.87
CA ALA A 162 0.51 -9.85 9.13
C ALA A 162 0.13 -10.51 7.77
N PRO A 163 -1.14 -10.35 7.34
CA PRO A 163 -1.62 -10.97 6.11
C PRO A 163 -0.85 -10.47 4.88
N PHE A 164 -0.71 -11.33 3.86
CA PHE A 164 -0.03 -11.03 2.59
C PHE A 164 -0.49 -9.70 1.95
N GLN A 165 -1.77 -9.37 2.08
CA GLN A 165 -2.37 -8.11 1.60
C GLN A 165 -1.71 -6.85 2.19
N ARG A 166 -1.00 -6.95 3.32
CA ARG A 166 -0.19 -5.84 3.86
C ARG A 166 0.83 -5.33 2.84
N LEU A 167 1.32 -6.19 1.94
CA LEU A 167 2.25 -5.81 0.88
C LEU A 167 1.63 -4.92 -0.21
N ALA A 168 0.32 -4.68 -0.15
CA ALA A 168 -0.38 -3.67 -0.94
C ALA A 168 -0.54 -2.33 -0.22
N ASP A 169 -0.09 -2.22 1.04
CA ASP A 169 -0.13 -0.96 1.77
C ASP A 169 0.78 0.05 1.07
N GLN A 170 0.24 1.23 0.82
CA GLN A 170 0.94 2.33 0.18
C GLN A 170 2.12 2.84 1.02
N ALA A 171 2.11 2.61 2.34
CA ALA A 171 3.26 2.88 3.19
C ALA A 171 4.50 2.04 2.79
N LEU A 172 4.29 0.93 2.08
CA LEU A 172 5.33 0.06 1.52
C LEU A 172 5.63 0.36 0.05
N ALA A 173 5.22 1.52 -0.46
CA ALA A 173 5.53 1.90 -1.83
C ALA A 173 7.04 2.10 -2.06
N VAL A 174 7.49 1.79 -3.26
CA VAL A 174 8.90 1.87 -3.65
C VAL A 174 9.19 3.25 -4.22
N THR A 175 10.02 4.00 -3.50
CA THR A 175 10.40 5.38 -3.81
C THR A 175 11.88 5.61 -3.58
N LYS A 176 12.45 6.61 -4.27
CA LYS A 176 13.79 7.14 -3.96
C LYS A 176 13.75 8.66 -3.81
N PRO A 177 14.72 9.28 -3.11
CA PRO A 177 14.79 10.73 -2.98
C PRO A 177 14.86 11.44 -4.34
N ALA A 178 14.19 12.58 -4.48
CA ALA A 178 14.32 13.43 -5.65
C ALA A 178 15.55 14.35 -5.54
N PRO A 179 16.35 14.50 -6.63
CA PRO A 179 17.40 15.52 -6.69
C PRO A 179 16.79 16.92 -6.51
N GLY A 180 17.10 17.58 -5.40
CA GLY A 180 16.56 18.92 -5.07
C GLY A 180 15.40 18.93 -4.06
N GLY A 181 14.99 17.76 -3.55
CA GLY A 181 13.90 17.66 -2.57
C GLY A 181 12.51 17.69 -3.19
N GLY A 182 11.48 17.88 -2.36
CA GLY A 182 10.08 17.81 -2.78
C GLY A 182 9.56 16.38 -2.88
N TRP A 183 8.68 16.13 -3.86
CA TRP A 183 8.08 14.82 -4.08
C TRP A 183 9.15 13.75 -4.31
N PRO A 184 9.20 12.64 -3.53
CA PRO A 184 10.11 11.55 -3.83
C PRO A 184 9.78 10.94 -5.18
N ILE A 185 10.81 10.45 -5.88
CA ILE A 185 10.66 9.80 -7.17
C ILE A 185 10.01 8.44 -6.96
N GLY A 186 8.81 8.30 -7.52
CA GLY A 186 8.01 7.09 -7.47
C GLY A 186 8.12 6.21 -8.70
N THR A 187 7.22 5.24 -8.74
CA THR A 187 7.10 4.18 -9.76
C THR A 187 5.68 4.07 -10.32
N GLY A 188 4.74 4.86 -9.80
CA GLY A 188 3.35 4.85 -10.23
C GLY A 188 3.13 5.50 -11.60
N ARG A 189 1.90 5.41 -12.07
CA ARG A 189 1.51 5.78 -13.45
C ARG A 189 1.46 7.27 -13.68
N TYR A 190 1.41 8.05 -12.62
CA TYR A 190 1.36 9.51 -12.67
C TYR A 190 2.49 10.07 -11.82
N TRP A 191 2.99 11.24 -12.20
CA TRP A 191 3.97 11.99 -11.44
C TRP A 191 3.50 13.44 -11.27
N MET A 192 3.93 14.08 -10.20
CA MET A 192 3.54 15.45 -9.86
C MET A 192 4.35 16.47 -10.64
N THR A 193 3.68 17.28 -11.49
CA THR A 193 4.28 18.48 -12.09
C THR A 193 4.11 19.69 -11.18
N SER A 194 4.93 20.74 -11.38
CA SER A 194 4.73 22.02 -10.68
C SER A 194 3.29 22.51 -10.86
N GLY A 195 2.73 23.11 -9.81
CA GLY A 195 1.33 23.53 -9.74
C GLY A 195 0.91 24.41 -10.92
N ASP A 196 -0.39 24.38 -11.23
CA ASP A 196 -0.98 25.21 -12.28
C ASP A 196 -0.84 26.71 -11.90
N PRO A 197 -0.17 27.56 -12.70
CA PRO A 197 -0.05 28.98 -12.38
C PRO A 197 -1.40 29.70 -12.32
N ALA A 198 -2.46 29.15 -12.95
CA ALA A 198 -3.82 29.67 -12.84
C ALA A 198 -4.59 29.15 -11.61
N SER A 199 -4.02 28.19 -10.87
CA SER A 199 -4.63 27.59 -9.67
C SER A 199 -3.52 27.13 -8.72
N PRO A 200 -2.95 28.06 -7.91
CA PRO A 200 -1.78 27.77 -7.08
C PRO A 200 -2.00 26.68 -6.03
N ASP A 201 -3.26 26.46 -5.63
CA ASP A 201 -3.65 25.39 -4.70
C ASP A 201 -3.92 24.04 -5.42
N ALA A 202 -3.89 24.01 -6.75
CA ALA A 202 -4.14 22.81 -7.53
C ALA A 202 -2.85 22.00 -7.74
N LEU A 203 -2.89 20.76 -7.28
CA LEU A 203 -1.92 19.73 -7.59
C LEU A 203 -2.21 19.14 -8.98
N VAL A 204 -1.21 19.14 -9.86
CA VAL A 204 -1.31 18.57 -11.20
C VAL A 204 -0.40 17.35 -11.30
N ALA A 205 -1.00 16.20 -11.62
CA ALA A 205 -0.28 14.97 -11.92
C ALA A 205 -0.38 14.64 -13.41
N GLN A 206 0.74 14.30 -14.03
CA GLN A 206 0.80 13.92 -15.44
C GLN A 206 1.07 12.43 -15.61
N PRO A 207 0.49 11.77 -16.64
CA PRO A 207 0.78 10.38 -16.91
C PRO A 207 2.24 10.20 -17.32
N MET A 208 2.87 9.16 -16.79
CA MET A 208 4.16 8.69 -17.27
C MET A 208 3.98 7.99 -18.61
N ALA A 209 4.88 8.25 -19.57
CA ALA A 209 4.88 7.54 -20.85
C ALA A 209 4.99 6.03 -20.59
N ARG A 210 4.08 5.24 -21.17
CA ARG A 210 4.15 3.78 -21.11
C ARG A 210 5.26 3.32 -22.05
N SER A 211 6.31 2.71 -21.48
CA SER A 211 7.33 1.97 -22.23
C SER A 211 6.86 0.57 -22.56
#